data_AF-A0A177D129-F1
#
_entry.id   AF-A0A177D129-F1
#
_cell.length_a   1.000
_cell.length_b   1.000
_cell.length_c   1.000
_cell.angle_alpha   90.00
_cell.angle_beta   90.00
_cell.angle_gamma   90.00
#
_symmetry.space_group_name_H-M   'P 1'
#
loop_
_entity.id
_entity.type
_entity.pdbx_description
1 polymer ?
#
loop_
_entity_poly.entity_id
_entity_poly.type
_entity_poly.pdbx_seq_one_letter_code
_entity_poly.pdbx_strand_id
1 'polypeptide(L)'
;MKIVGDTPAFTPPYSSVDLANLFGIVTDAFNPEQYRNGYCGYGKYDDTGNVVPVAVWTAKPRQTYEVTPVVTYYVSTGDFHAGDVVDVTTLGAIAKIDFTTAKAGQTMATITHEIDGRYSGPVFTYPPTKRRP
;
A
#
# COMPACT_ATOMS: atom_id res chain seq x y z
N MET A 1 -2.24 2.96 10.96
CA MET A 1 -0.90 3.53 10.66
C MET A 1 -1.07 4.99 10.25
N LYS A 2 -0.14 5.89 10.61
CA LYS A 2 -0.13 7.31 10.20
C LYS A 2 1.28 7.71 9.78
N ILE A 3 1.43 8.73 8.94
CA ILE A 3 2.73 9.33 8.65
C ILE A 3 3.13 10.24 9.82
N VAL A 4 4.36 10.08 10.32
CA VAL A 4 4.96 10.91 11.36
C VAL A 4 6.37 11.29 10.90
N GLY A 5 6.60 12.58 10.61
CA GLY A 5 7.90 13.04 10.11
C GLY A 5 8.36 12.25 8.88
N ASP A 6 7.48 12.14 7.88
CA ASP A 6 7.69 11.44 6.60
C ASP A 6 7.86 9.91 6.68
N THR A 7 7.72 9.32 7.88
CA THR A 7 7.81 7.87 8.05
C THR A 7 6.46 7.27 8.47
N PRO A 8 5.99 6.20 7.84
CA PRO A 8 4.85 5.44 8.33
C PRO A 8 5.12 4.88 9.74
N ALA A 9 4.20 5.14 10.67
CA ALA A 9 4.32 4.72 12.06
C ALA A 9 3.02 4.11 12.61
N PHE A 10 3.18 3.10 13.47
CA PHE A 10 2.11 2.62 14.34
C PHE A 10 2.02 3.52 15.58
N THR A 11 1.05 4.42 15.58
CA THR A 11 0.75 5.34 16.69
C THR A 11 -0.36 4.74 17.57
N PRO A 12 -0.17 4.62 18.90
CA PRO A 12 -1.26 4.27 19.82
C PRO A 12 -2.41 5.30 19.78
N PRO A 13 -3.63 4.92 20.20
CA PRO A 13 -4.04 3.56 20.56
C PRO A 13 -4.26 2.70 19.31
N TYR A 14 -3.89 1.42 19.40
CA TYR A 14 -4.18 0.40 18.39
C TYR A 14 -5.05 -0.70 19.01
N SER A 15 -5.98 -1.25 18.24
CA SER A 15 -6.86 -2.34 18.65
C SER A 15 -6.61 -3.55 17.74
N SER A 16 -6.63 -4.75 18.32
CA SER A 16 -6.65 -5.99 17.54
C SER A 16 -8.03 -6.19 16.94
N VAL A 17 -8.10 -6.59 15.68
CA VAL A 17 -9.35 -6.84 14.95
C VAL A 17 -9.23 -8.13 14.17
N ASP A 18 -10.29 -8.94 14.16
CA ASP A 18 -10.37 -10.12 13.30
C ASP A 18 -10.94 -9.70 11.93
N LEU A 19 -10.06 -9.48 10.97
CA LEU A 19 -10.41 -9.11 9.60
C LEU A 19 -9.83 -10.15 8.63
N ALA A 20 -10.62 -10.49 7.60
CA ALA A 20 -10.13 -11.31 6.50
C ALA A 20 -8.89 -10.66 5.85
N ASN A 21 -7.87 -11.47 5.54
CA ASN A 21 -6.59 -11.07 4.95
C ASN A 21 -5.65 -10.24 5.85
N LEU A 22 -5.76 -10.42 7.17
CA LEU A 22 -4.84 -9.83 8.14
C LEU A 22 -3.54 -10.64 8.24
N PHE A 23 -2.41 -9.94 8.30
CA PHE A 23 -1.10 -10.53 8.55
C PHE A 23 -0.56 -10.04 9.90
N GLY A 24 -0.02 -10.97 10.70
CA GLY A 24 0.63 -10.67 11.97
C GLY A 24 2.16 -10.68 11.82
N ILE A 25 2.83 -9.63 12.30
CA ILE A 25 4.29 -9.58 12.47
C ILE A 25 4.58 -9.43 13.96
N VAL A 26 5.30 -10.39 14.52
CA VAL A 26 5.71 -10.37 15.94
C VAL A 26 7.19 -10.07 16.03
N THR A 27 7.54 -9.06 16.82
CA THR A 27 8.92 -8.75 17.17
C THR A 27 9.22 -9.27 18.57
N ASP A 28 10.34 -9.98 18.71
CA ASP A 28 10.83 -10.39 20.02
C ASP A 28 11.49 -9.19 20.76
N ALA A 29 12.03 -9.44 21.94
CA ALA A 29 12.84 -8.49 22.67
C ALA A 29 14.14 -8.18 21.91
N PHE A 30 14.41 -6.89 21.70
CA PHE A 30 15.70 -6.40 21.24
C PHE A 30 15.98 -5.02 21.84
N ASN A 31 17.24 -4.58 21.81
CA ASN A 31 17.62 -3.26 22.26
C ASN A 31 17.48 -2.23 21.12
N PRO A 32 16.47 -1.34 21.12
CA PRO A 32 16.25 -0.39 20.04
C PRO A 32 17.32 0.71 19.98
N GLU A 33 18.05 0.97 21.07
CA GLU A 33 19.18 1.92 21.10
C GLU A 33 20.38 1.39 20.32
N GLN A 34 20.60 0.07 20.38
CA GLN A 34 21.69 -0.63 19.70
C GLN A 34 21.32 -0.98 18.25
N TYR A 35 20.06 -1.33 18.02
CA TYR A 35 19.52 -1.73 16.71
C TYR A 35 18.51 -0.70 16.20
N ARG A 36 18.96 0.54 15.99
CA ARG A 36 18.12 1.68 15.58
C ARG A 36 17.44 1.50 14.22
N ASN A 37 17.98 0.61 13.38
CA ASN A 37 17.54 0.37 12.00
C ASN A 37 16.76 -0.96 11.86
N GLY A 38 16.04 -1.38 12.92
CA GLY A 38 15.11 -2.48 12.82
C GLY A 38 13.81 -2.03 12.15
N TYR A 39 13.37 -2.73 11.11
CA TYR A 39 12.14 -2.41 10.38
C TYR A 39 11.22 -3.62 10.24
N CYS A 40 9.92 -3.37 10.26
CA CYS A 40 8.90 -4.32 9.84
C CYS A 40 8.16 -3.73 8.63
N GLY A 41 7.60 -4.60 7.80
CA GLY A 41 6.95 -4.16 6.57
C GLY A 41 6.36 -5.30 5.77
N TYR A 42 5.77 -4.95 4.64
CA TYR A 42 5.43 -5.90 3.59
C TYR A 42 5.84 -5.33 2.23
N GLY A 43 6.19 -6.23 1.32
CA GLY A 43 6.57 -5.93 -0.05
C GLY A 43 5.68 -6.65 -1.05
N LYS A 44 5.84 -6.31 -2.32
CA LYS A 44 5.29 -7.03 -3.47
C LYS A 44 6.43 -7.40 -4.42
N TYR A 45 6.22 -8.39 -5.27
CA TYR A 45 7.13 -8.62 -6.38
C TYR A 45 6.90 -7.56 -7.47
N ASP A 46 7.99 -7.04 -8.06
CA ASP A 46 7.93 -6.31 -9.33
C ASP A 46 7.87 -7.28 -10.53
N ASP A 47 7.86 -6.72 -11.73
CA ASP A 47 7.82 -7.47 -13.00
C ASP A 47 9.11 -8.26 -13.29
N THR A 48 10.20 -7.95 -12.60
CA THR A 48 11.47 -8.68 -12.65
C THR A 48 11.60 -9.76 -11.58
N GLY A 49 10.61 -9.87 -10.68
CA GLY A 49 10.61 -10.84 -9.58
C GLY A 49 11.37 -10.39 -8.33
N ASN A 50 11.78 -9.12 -8.24
CA ASN A 50 12.39 -8.57 -7.03
C ASN A 50 11.33 -8.15 -6.02
N VAL A 51 11.62 -8.29 -4.72
CA VAL A 51 10.73 -7.79 -3.66
C VAL A 51 10.94 -6.28 -3.51
N VAL A 52 9.90 -5.52 -3.80
CA VAL A 52 9.85 -4.06 -3.60
C VAL A 52 9.05 -3.76 -2.33
N PRO A 53 9.57 -2.96 -1.38
CA PRO A 53 8.84 -2.57 -0.20
C PRO A 53 7.57 -1.77 -0.57
N VAL A 54 6.44 -2.11 0.04
CA VAL A 54 5.16 -1.39 -0.15
C VAL A 54 4.85 -0.52 1.05
N ALA A 55 5.03 -1.05 2.26
CA ALA A 55 4.97 -0.27 3.49
C ALA A 55 6.00 -0.79 4.49
N VAL A 56 6.77 0.13 5.06
CA VAL A 56 7.84 -0.17 6.02
C VAL A 56 7.74 0.81 7.19
N TRP A 57 8.00 0.34 8.40
CA TRP A 57 8.03 1.14 9.63
C TRP A 57 9.10 0.64 10.58
N THR A 58 9.54 1.51 11.49
CA THR A 58 10.48 1.13 12.55
C THR A 58 9.85 0.09 13.48
N ALA A 59 10.54 -1.04 13.61
CA ALA A 59 10.20 -2.08 14.55
C ALA A 59 10.42 -1.60 15.99
N LYS A 60 9.53 -1.99 16.90
CA LYS A 60 9.69 -1.82 18.34
C LYS A 60 9.74 -3.20 18.99
N PRO A 61 10.53 -3.38 20.07
CA PRO A 61 10.66 -4.67 20.73
C PRO A 61 9.34 -5.10 21.40
N ARG A 62 9.09 -6.41 21.43
CA ARG A 62 7.93 -7.03 22.07
C ARG A 62 6.58 -6.54 21.55
N GLN A 63 6.47 -6.29 20.25
CA GLN A 63 5.24 -5.82 19.62
C GLN A 63 4.65 -6.85 18.69
N THR A 64 3.31 -6.89 18.68
CA THR A 64 2.53 -7.55 17.64
C THR A 64 1.95 -6.48 16.73
N TYR A 65 2.30 -6.53 15.46
CA TYR A 65 1.73 -5.69 14.41
C TYR A 65 0.71 -6.49 13.63
N GLU A 66 -0.54 -6.06 13.71
CA GLU A 66 -1.61 -6.58 12.87
C GLU A 66 -1.79 -5.63 11.67
N VAL A 67 -1.65 -6.20 10.48
CA VAL A 67 -1.64 -5.46 9.22
C VAL A 67 -2.77 -5.99 8.36
N THR A 68 -3.78 -5.15 8.15
CA THR A 68 -4.77 -5.37 7.09
C THR A 68 -4.40 -4.46 5.92
N PRO A 69 -3.91 -5.02 4.80
CA PRO A 69 -3.66 -4.22 3.61
C PRO A 69 -4.99 -3.64 3.13
N VAL A 70 -5.12 -2.32 3.15
CA VAL A 70 -6.21 -1.67 2.41
C VAL A 70 -5.74 -1.59 0.97
N VAL A 71 -6.37 -2.37 0.10
CA VAL A 71 -6.06 -2.41 -1.33
C VAL A 71 -6.63 -1.15 -1.99
N THR A 72 -5.97 -0.03 -1.75
CA THR A 72 -6.22 1.26 -2.38
C THR A 72 -5.09 1.56 -3.34
N TYR A 73 -5.42 1.92 -4.57
CA TYR A 73 -4.44 2.36 -5.56
C TYR A 73 -4.62 3.84 -5.85
N TYR A 74 -3.53 4.53 -6.11
CA TYR A 74 -3.54 5.92 -6.54
C TYR A 74 -2.89 6.00 -7.92
N VAL A 75 -3.51 6.74 -8.82
CA VAL A 75 -2.99 7.05 -10.15
C VAL A 75 -2.66 8.53 -10.17
N SER A 76 -1.43 8.87 -10.55
CA SER A 76 -0.95 10.24 -10.68
C SER A 76 0.20 10.28 -11.69
N THR A 77 0.66 11.50 -12.01
CA THR A 77 1.84 11.76 -12.83
C THR A 77 2.92 12.40 -11.97
N GLY A 78 4.18 12.15 -12.32
CA GLY A 78 5.33 12.74 -11.66
C GLY A 78 6.62 12.04 -12.03
N ASP A 79 7.74 12.59 -11.59
CA ASP A 79 9.08 12.06 -11.83
C ASP A 79 9.50 11.17 -10.67
N PHE A 80 9.15 9.88 -10.75
CA PHE A 80 9.47 8.87 -9.75
C PHE A 80 10.24 7.71 -10.38
N HIS A 81 11.21 7.16 -9.64
CA HIS A 81 11.94 5.97 -10.03
C HIS A 81 11.40 4.74 -9.30
N ALA A 82 11.58 3.56 -9.91
CA ALA A 82 11.22 2.32 -9.26
C ALA A 82 12.01 2.17 -7.93
N GLY A 83 11.29 1.96 -6.84
CA GLY A 83 11.86 1.88 -5.49
C GLY A 83 11.71 3.16 -4.65
N ASP A 84 11.29 4.28 -5.24
CA ASP A 84 11.03 5.50 -4.49
C ASP A 84 9.82 5.33 -3.54
N VAL A 85 9.97 5.85 -2.33
CA VAL A 85 8.84 6.00 -1.41
C VAL A 85 8.05 7.24 -1.83
N VAL A 86 6.82 7.03 -2.29
CA VAL A 86 5.95 8.11 -2.75
C VAL A 86 5.02 8.54 -1.63
N ASP A 87 5.13 9.80 -1.18
CA ASP A 87 4.13 10.42 -0.31
C ASP A 87 2.95 10.93 -1.16
N VAL A 88 1.86 10.17 -1.13
CA VAL A 88 0.63 10.49 -1.87
C VAL A 88 0.02 11.85 -1.52
N THR A 89 0.33 12.42 -0.34
CA THR A 89 -0.18 13.73 0.08
C THR A 89 0.52 14.91 -0.60
N THR A 90 1.69 14.64 -1.19
CA THR A 90 2.48 15.63 -1.95
C THR A 90 2.21 15.61 -3.44
N LEU A 91 1.46 14.61 -3.92
CA LEU A 91 1.08 14.49 -5.32
C LEU A 91 0.10 15.59 -5.71
N GLY A 92 0.16 16.02 -6.98
CA GLY A 92 -0.78 16.96 -7.56
C GLY A 92 -2.17 16.33 -7.76
N ALA A 93 -2.65 16.31 -9.01
CA ALA A 93 -3.90 15.62 -9.31
C ALA A 93 -3.73 14.10 -9.10
N ILE A 94 -4.70 13.49 -8.41
CA ILE A 94 -4.71 12.05 -8.14
C ILE A 94 -6.08 11.45 -8.45
N ALA A 95 -6.09 10.22 -8.95
CA ALA A 95 -7.26 9.35 -8.97
C ALA A 95 -7.08 8.23 -7.95
N LYS A 96 -8.05 8.08 -7.04
CA LYS A 96 -8.09 6.97 -6.08
C LYS A 96 -8.94 5.83 -6.65
N ILE A 97 -8.39 4.62 -6.63
CA ILE A 97 -9.08 3.39 -6.97
C ILE A 97 -9.33 2.61 -5.67
N ASP A 98 -10.62 2.42 -5.37
CA ASP A 98 -11.08 1.64 -4.22
C ASP A 98 -11.93 0.46 -4.71
N PHE A 99 -11.31 -0.71 -4.82
CA PHE A 99 -11.98 -1.93 -5.27
C PHE A 99 -13.04 -2.45 -4.29
N THR A 100 -13.16 -1.90 -3.08
CA THR A 100 -14.30 -2.24 -2.19
C THR A 100 -15.64 -1.77 -2.76
N THR A 101 -15.60 -0.82 -3.69
CA THR A 101 -16.78 -0.34 -4.43
C THR A 101 -17.06 -1.14 -5.70
N ALA A 102 -16.18 -2.06 -6.08
CA ALA A 102 -16.32 -2.90 -7.27
C ALA A 102 -17.26 -4.09 -7.01
N LYS A 103 -17.93 -4.57 -8.05
CA LYS A 103 -18.73 -5.80 -7.97
C LYS A 103 -17.81 -7.02 -7.91
N ALA A 104 -18.28 -8.09 -7.27
CA ALA A 104 -17.56 -9.36 -7.23
C ALA A 104 -17.12 -9.82 -8.65
N GLY A 105 -15.83 -10.12 -8.80
CA GLY A 105 -15.21 -10.51 -10.07
C GLY A 105 -14.70 -9.37 -10.94
N GLN A 106 -15.05 -8.11 -10.65
CA GLN A 106 -14.43 -6.96 -11.31
C GLN A 106 -13.04 -6.71 -10.72
N THR A 107 -12.01 -7.06 -11.50
CA THR A 107 -10.59 -6.99 -11.08
C THR A 107 -9.78 -6.00 -11.92
N MET A 108 -10.44 -5.25 -12.80
CA MET A 108 -9.84 -4.20 -13.60
C MET A 108 -10.49 -2.86 -13.28
N ALA A 109 -9.69 -1.79 -13.27
CA ALA A 109 -10.15 -0.41 -13.13
C ALA A 109 -9.53 0.43 -14.25
N THR A 110 -10.36 1.19 -14.95
CA THR A 110 -9.91 2.15 -15.98
C THR A 110 -10.05 3.56 -15.43
N ILE A 111 -9.00 4.36 -15.60
CA ILE A 111 -8.96 5.79 -15.28
C ILE A 111 -8.54 6.52 -16.57
N THR A 112 -9.25 7.58 -16.91
CA THR A 112 -8.86 8.50 -17.99
C THR A 112 -8.10 9.67 -17.40
N HIS A 113 -6.91 9.95 -17.92
CA HIS A 113 -6.20 11.21 -17.69
C HIS A 113 -6.62 12.19 -18.78
N GLU A 114 -7.40 13.20 -18.39
CA GLU A 114 -7.99 14.19 -19.29
C GLU A 114 -6.97 15.24 -19.73
N ILE A 115 -7.25 15.94 -20.82
CA ILE A 115 -6.35 16.97 -21.37
C ILE A 115 -6.15 18.17 -20.44
N ASP A 116 -7.07 18.40 -19.50
CA ASP A 116 -6.97 19.45 -18.49
C ASP A 116 -6.17 19.04 -17.24
N GLY A 117 -5.55 17.84 -17.27
CA GLY A 117 -4.76 17.30 -16.17
C GLY A 117 -5.59 16.67 -15.04
N ARG A 118 -6.92 16.53 -15.22
CA ARG A 118 -7.77 15.81 -14.26
C ARG A 118 -7.79 14.32 -14.56
N TYR A 119 -8.19 13.56 -13.55
CA TYR A 119 -8.47 12.14 -13.71
C TYR A 119 -9.96 11.86 -13.55
N SER A 120 -10.49 10.94 -14.35
CA SER A 120 -11.83 10.39 -14.16
C SER A 120 -11.92 9.56 -12.87
N GLY A 121 -13.13 9.29 -12.41
CA GLY A 121 -13.36 8.21 -11.44
C GLY A 121 -13.06 6.82 -12.06
N PRO A 122 -12.82 5.80 -11.22
CA PRO A 122 -12.59 4.43 -11.69
C PRO A 122 -13.83 3.82 -12.34
N VAL A 123 -13.65 3.26 -13.53
CA VAL A 123 -14.62 2.36 -14.16
C VAL A 123 -14.16 0.93 -13.96
N PHE A 124 -14.88 0.17 -13.13
CA PHE A 124 -14.55 -1.22 -12.83
C PHE A 124 -15.09 -2.20 -13.86
N THR A 125 -14.27 -3.14 -14.30
CA THR A 125 -14.63 -4.16 -15.29
C THR A 125 -14.13 -5.55 -14.89
N TYR A 126 -14.74 -6.58 -15.48
CA TYR A 126 -14.28 -7.95 -15.38
C TYR A 126 -12.96 -8.12 -16.17
N PRO A 127 -12.09 -9.07 -15.77
CA PRO A 127 -10.89 -9.37 -16.53
C PRO A 127 -11.30 -9.88 -17.93
N PRO A 128 -10.50 -9.63 -18.98
CA PRO A 128 -10.78 -10.18 -20.29
C PRO A 128 -10.90 -11.70 -20.20
N THR A 129 -11.94 -12.26 -20.80
CA THR A 129 -12.05 -13.70 -20.95
C THR A 129 -10.84 -14.18 -21.73
N LYS A 130 -10.08 -15.14 -21.17
CA LYS A 130 -8.98 -15.78 -21.91
C LYS A 130 -9.55 -16.29 -23.22
N ARG A 131 -9.19 -15.66 -24.34
CA ARG A 131 -9.42 -16.27 -25.66
C ARG A 131 -8.64 -17.57 -25.64
N ARG A 132 -9.32 -18.71 -25.76
CA ARG A 132 -8.67 -20.00 -26.00
C ARG A 132 -7.78 -19.82 -27.25
N PRO A 133 -6.50 -20.21 -27.22
CA PRO A 133 -5.69 -20.27 -28.43
C PRO A 133 -6.33 -21.22 -29.46
#